data_AF-A0A6P0TLE9-F1
#
_entry.id   AF-A0A6P0TLE9-F1
#
_cell.length_a   1.000
_cell.length_b   1.000
_cell.length_c   1.000
_cell.angle_alpha   90.00
_cell.angle_beta   90.00
_cell.angle_gamma   90.00
#
_symmetry.space_group_name_H-M   'P 1'
#
loop_
_entity.id
_entity.type
_entity.pdbx_description
1 polymer ?
#
loop_
_entity_poly.entity_id
_entity_poly.type
_entity_poly.pdbx_seq_one_letter_code
_entity_poly.pdbx_strand_id
1 'polypeptide(L)'
;MSIALFEETNPVSLLLQFSWLSQKQLAKALGVNPSAVSRWMCGSTKPSRTIQRLAWEILQIFNKWSLPFPPKLETAELDPLQLLTKFNISRSTLAEALGVSVKAIGHWISGRNKPSRKVCRLAYQINQKWVAATG
;
A
#
# COMPACT_ATOMS: atom_id res chain seq x y z
N MET A 1 -7.57 -18.07 -19.96
CA MET A 1 -6.56 -18.63 -19.04
C MET A 1 -7.27 -19.12 -17.78
N SER A 2 -6.96 -20.35 -17.39
CA SER A 2 -7.85 -21.35 -16.78
C SER A 2 -8.17 -21.17 -15.29
N ILE A 3 -9.40 -21.56 -14.93
CA ILE A 3 -9.95 -21.71 -13.55
C ILE A 3 -9.07 -22.63 -12.67
N ALA A 4 -8.25 -23.49 -13.28
CA ALA A 4 -7.37 -24.43 -12.59
C ALA A 4 -6.36 -23.79 -11.62
N LEU A 5 -5.84 -22.58 -11.92
CA LEU A 5 -4.90 -21.89 -11.01
C LEU A 5 -5.57 -21.44 -9.70
N PHE A 6 -6.89 -21.23 -9.71
CA PHE A 6 -7.64 -20.80 -8.53
C PHE A 6 -7.81 -21.91 -7.49
N GLU A 7 -7.83 -23.18 -7.91
CA GLU A 7 -8.10 -24.32 -7.01
C GLU A 7 -6.89 -24.76 -6.19
N GLU A 8 -5.67 -24.48 -6.64
CA GLU A 8 -4.43 -24.80 -5.92
C GLU A 8 -3.91 -23.65 -5.02
N THR A 9 -4.49 -22.46 -5.14
CA THR A 9 -3.99 -21.28 -4.43
C THR A 9 -4.49 -21.29 -2.98
N ASN A 10 -3.56 -21.42 -2.03
CA ASN A 10 -3.88 -21.23 -0.61
C ASN A 10 -4.63 -19.89 -0.40
N PRO A 11 -5.82 -19.89 0.22
CA PRO A 11 -6.63 -18.68 0.38
C PRO A 11 -5.89 -17.55 1.10
N VAL A 12 -4.93 -17.89 1.96
CA VAL A 12 -4.06 -16.94 2.64
C VAL A 12 -3.07 -16.33 1.65
N SER A 13 -2.45 -17.12 0.78
CA SER A 13 -1.55 -16.64 -0.28
C SER A 13 -2.24 -15.68 -1.24
N LEU A 14 -3.52 -15.91 -1.54
CA LEU A 14 -4.34 -14.99 -2.33
C LEU A 14 -4.52 -13.64 -1.61
N LEU A 15 -4.79 -13.65 -0.31
CA LEU A 15 -4.93 -12.42 0.49
C LEU A 15 -3.59 -11.71 0.70
N LEU A 16 -2.48 -12.45 0.75
CA LEU A 16 -1.13 -11.89 0.83
C LEU A 16 -0.74 -11.12 -0.43
N GLN A 17 -1.36 -11.40 -1.59
CA GLN A 17 -1.20 -10.55 -2.76
C GLN A 17 -1.57 -9.12 -2.40
N PHE A 18 -2.69 -8.89 -1.70
CA PHE A 18 -3.13 -7.57 -1.22
C PHE A 18 -2.31 -6.94 -0.08
N SER A 19 -1.05 -7.34 0.11
CA SER A 19 -0.13 -6.78 1.12
C SER A 19 0.00 -5.25 1.09
N TRP A 20 -0.38 -4.60 -0.02
CA TRP A 20 -0.43 -3.15 -0.14
C TRP A 20 -1.67 -2.49 0.50
N LEU A 21 -2.72 -3.25 0.81
CA LEU A 21 -3.90 -2.78 1.54
C LEU A 21 -3.74 -3.05 3.03
N SER A 22 -4.23 -2.11 3.86
CA SER A 22 -4.43 -2.44 5.27
C SER A 22 -5.58 -3.44 5.40
N GLN A 23 -5.60 -4.23 6.47
CA GLN A 23 -6.70 -5.17 6.74
C GLN A 23 -8.08 -4.50 6.67
N LYS A 24 -8.21 -3.24 7.12
CA LYS A 24 -9.45 -2.45 7.01
C LYS A 24 -9.83 -2.10 5.57
N GLN A 25 -8.84 -1.77 4.74
CA GLN A 25 -9.07 -1.45 3.32
C GLN A 25 -9.42 -2.71 2.53
N LEU A 26 -8.72 -3.82 2.78
CA LEU A 26 -9.02 -5.12 2.19
C LEU A 26 -10.43 -5.57 2.59
N ALA A 27 -10.79 -5.44 3.87
CA ALA A 27 -12.13 -5.75 4.36
C ALA A 27 -13.22 -4.91 3.68
N LYS A 28 -12.98 -3.61 3.50
CA LYS A 28 -13.89 -2.72 2.77
C LYS A 28 -14.03 -3.13 1.30
N ALA A 29 -12.92 -3.48 0.64
CA ALA A 29 -12.94 -3.93 -0.76
C ALA A 29 -13.67 -5.27 -0.94
N LEU A 30 -13.56 -6.16 0.05
CA LEU A 30 -14.22 -7.47 0.06
C LEU A 30 -15.64 -7.45 0.64
N GLY A 31 -16.11 -6.31 1.16
CA GLY A 31 -17.43 -6.19 1.79
C GLY A 31 -17.57 -6.98 3.10
N VAL A 32 -16.47 -7.16 3.85
CA VAL A 32 -16.44 -7.97 5.09
C VAL A 32 -15.96 -7.18 6.30
N ASN A 33 -16.12 -7.77 7.49
CA ASN A 33 -15.60 -7.19 8.73
C ASN A 33 -14.05 -7.30 8.77
N PRO A 34 -13.30 -6.25 9.16
CA PRO A 34 -11.85 -6.30 9.34
C PRO A 34 -11.35 -7.46 10.22
N SER A 35 -12.11 -7.84 11.25
CA SER A 35 -11.79 -8.98 12.11
C SER A 35 -11.82 -10.32 11.35
N ALA A 36 -12.63 -10.45 10.30
CA ALA A 36 -12.63 -11.64 9.44
C ALA A 36 -11.32 -11.74 8.67
N VAL A 37 -10.87 -10.63 8.08
CA VAL A 37 -9.58 -10.55 7.38
C VAL A 37 -8.41 -10.90 8.30
N SER A 38 -8.39 -10.37 9.53
CA SER A 38 -7.35 -10.71 10.50
C SER A 38 -7.33 -12.20 10.83
N ARG A 39 -8.49 -12.83 11.05
CA ARG A 39 -8.57 -14.29 11.33
C ARG A 39 -8.09 -15.14 10.15
N TRP A 40 -8.34 -14.71 8.91
CA TRP A 40 -7.84 -15.39 7.72
C TRP A 40 -6.32 -15.27 7.60
N MET A 41 -5.77 -14.08 7.81
CA MET A 41 -4.31 -13.86 7.73
C MET A 41 -3.53 -14.59 8.84
N CYS A 42 -4.14 -14.78 10.01
CA CYS A 42 -3.56 -15.57 11.11
C CYS A 42 -3.83 -17.08 10.97
N GLY A 43 -4.49 -17.52 9.91
CA GLY A 43 -4.82 -18.94 9.68
C GLY A 43 -5.88 -19.52 10.62
N SER A 44 -6.53 -18.68 11.44
CA SER A 44 -7.55 -19.11 12.40
C SER A 44 -8.84 -19.56 11.72
N THR A 45 -9.19 -18.96 10.58
CA THR A 45 -10.34 -19.36 9.76
C THR A 45 -10.00 -19.21 8.27
N LYS A 46 -10.82 -19.77 7.37
CA LYS A 46 -10.65 -19.63 5.92
C LYS A 46 -11.75 -18.74 5.33
N PRO A 47 -11.45 -17.88 4.33
CA PRO A 47 -12.47 -17.14 3.60
C PRO A 47 -13.34 -18.10 2.79
N SER A 48 -14.62 -17.77 2.59
CA SER A 48 -15.52 -18.56 1.76
C SER A 48 -15.13 -18.52 0.28
N ARG A 49 -15.60 -19.49 -0.52
CA ARG A 49 -15.32 -19.55 -1.96
C ARG A 49 -15.75 -18.27 -2.69
N THR A 50 -16.86 -17.66 -2.27
CA THR A 50 -17.35 -16.39 -2.80
C THR A 50 -16.37 -15.24 -2.53
N ILE A 51 -15.83 -15.15 -1.31
CA ILE A 51 -14.84 -14.11 -0.98
C ILE A 51 -13.52 -14.34 -1.72
N GLN A 52 -13.09 -15.59 -1.86
CA GLN A 52 -11.89 -15.92 -2.64
C GLN A 52 -12.07 -15.54 -4.11
N ARG A 53 -13.23 -15.83 -4.71
CA ARG A 53 -13.54 -15.44 -6.09
C ARG A 53 -13.53 -13.92 -6.27
N LEU A 54 -14.18 -13.20 -5.35
CA LEU A 54 -14.22 -11.73 -5.39
C LEU A 54 -12.81 -11.12 -5.21
N ALA A 55 -11.99 -11.68 -4.31
CA ALA A 55 -10.59 -11.28 -4.18
C ALA A 55 -9.79 -11.52 -5.48
N TRP A 56 -10.01 -12.65 -6.15
CA TRP A 56 -9.39 -12.94 -7.44
C TRP A 56 -9.82 -11.96 -8.53
N GLU A 57 -11.12 -11.66 -8.64
CA GLU A 57 -11.65 -10.72 -9.62
C GLU A 57 -11.07 -9.31 -9.43
N ILE A 58 -10.95 -8.84 -8.18
CA ILE A 58 -10.28 -7.57 -7.88
C ILE A 58 -8.82 -7.58 -8.34
N LEU A 59 -8.07 -8.65 -8.07
CA LEU A 59 -6.67 -8.77 -8.52
C LEU A 59 -6.56 -8.71 -10.05
N GLN A 60 -7.47 -9.38 -10.76
CA GLN A 60 -7.46 -9.38 -12.21
C GLN A 60 -7.77 -8.00 -12.79
N ILE A 61 -8.70 -7.25 -12.18
CA ILE A 61 -8.97 -5.87 -12.58
C ILE A 61 -7.72 -5.00 -12.36
N PHE A 62 -7.06 -5.12 -11.21
CA PHE A 62 -5.82 -4.40 -10.94
C PHE A 62 -4.72 -4.72 -11.96
N ASN A 63 -4.49 -6.00 -12.25
CA ASN A 63 -3.51 -6.46 -13.22
C ASN A 63 -3.82 -5.97 -14.63
N LYS A 64 -5.09 -6.07 -15.05
CA LYS A 64 -5.53 -5.69 -16.40
C LYS A 64 -5.36 -4.19 -16.65
N TRP A 65 -5.51 -3.37 -15.62
CA TRP A 65 -5.41 -1.92 -15.75
C TRP A 65 -3.97 -1.40 -15.66
N SER A 66 -2.97 -2.28 -15.56
CA SER A 66 -1.56 -1.91 -15.34
C SER A 66 -1.40 -0.84 -14.26
N LEU A 67 -2.32 -0.83 -13.28
CA LEU A 67 -2.18 0.08 -12.16
C LEU A 67 -0.86 -0.33 -11.51
N PRO A 68 0.11 0.60 -11.37
CA PRO A 68 1.35 0.25 -10.72
C PRO A 68 0.97 -0.36 -9.39
N PHE A 69 1.31 -1.64 -9.21
CA PHE A 69 1.22 -2.26 -7.91
C PHE A 69 1.88 -1.27 -6.98
N PRO A 70 1.17 -0.69 -6.00
CA PRO A 70 1.86 0.07 -4.98
C PRO A 70 2.93 -0.91 -4.47
N PRO A 71 4.23 -0.61 -4.70
CA PRO A 71 5.30 -1.53 -4.41
C PRO A 71 5.07 -1.94 -2.98
N LYS A 72 5.20 -3.25 -2.74
CA LYS A 72 5.19 -3.85 -1.41
C LYS A 72 5.80 -2.81 -0.48
N LEU A 73 5.03 -2.28 0.46
CA LEU A 73 5.55 -1.43 1.52
C LEU A 73 6.43 -2.31 2.45
N GLU A 74 7.37 -3.08 1.87
CA GLU A 74 8.74 -3.01 2.32
C GLU A 74 9.03 -1.53 2.46
N THR A 75 9.51 -1.17 3.63
CA THR A 75 10.06 0.14 3.91
C THR A 75 11.30 0.37 3.03
N ALA A 76 11.13 0.33 1.69
CA ALA A 76 12.01 1.02 0.78
C ALA A 76 11.99 2.45 1.29
N GLU A 77 13.11 2.80 1.90
CA GLU A 77 13.36 4.06 2.57
C GLU A 77 13.05 5.16 1.56
N LEU A 78 11.83 5.70 1.63
CA LEU A 78 11.43 6.84 0.85
C LEU A 78 12.20 8.00 1.46
N ASP A 79 13.43 8.17 0.96
CA ASP A 79 14.36 9.16 1.43
C ASP A 79 13.73 10.54 1.19
N PRO A 80 13.40 11.29 2.24
CA PRO A 80 12.83 12.63 2.10
C PRO A 80 13.72 13.54 1.24
N LEU A 81 15.03 13.29 1.20
CA LEU A 81 15.95 14.02 0.33
C LEU A 81 15.64 13.78 -1.15
N GLN A 82 15.32 12.55 -1.56
CA GLN A 82 14.92 12.23 -2.93
C GLN A 82 13.61 12.91 -3.33
N LEU A 83 12.66 13.09 -2.41
CA LEU A 83 11.42 13.82 -2.70
C LEU A 83 11.68 15.32 -2.88
N LEU A 84 12.54 15.91 -2.04
CA LEU A 84 12.90 17.32 -2.15
C LEU A 84 13.62 17.62 -3.47
N THR A 85 14.58 16.78 -3.86
CA THR A 85 15.35 16.96 -5.09
C THR A 85 14.53 16.66 -6.34
N LYS A 86 13.75 15.58 -6.34
CA LYS A 86 12.97 15.15 -7.51
C LYS A 86 11.88 16.14 -7.90
N PHE A 87 11.22 16.76 -6.91
CA PHE A 87 10.12 17.70 -7.17
C PHE A 87 10.53 19.17 -7.00
N ASN A 88 11.81 19.45 -6.69
CA ASN A 88 12.33 20.79 -6.44
C ASN A 88 11.48 21.60 -5.44
N ILE A 89 11.01 20.93 -4.38
CA ILE A 89 10.14 21.54 -3.37
C ILE A 89 10.90 21.88 -2.09
N SER A 90 10.39 22.86 -1.36
CA SER A 90 10.96 23.23 -0.07
C SER A 90 10.60 22.24 1.04
N ARG A 91 11.39 22.23 2.13
CA ARG A 91 11.11 21.41 3.33
C ARG A 91 9.78 21.78 3.98
N SER A 92 9.37 23.06 3.94
CA SER A 92 8.08 23.52 4.45
C SER A 92 6.92 22.98 3.61
N THR A 93 7.04 23.02 2.28
CA THR A 93 6.03 22.46 1.37
C THR A 93 5.87 20.95 1.57
N LEU A 94 6.99 20.22 1.71
CA LEU A 94 6.94 18.78 1.98
C LEU A 94 6.33 18.47 3.36
N ALA A 95 6.62 19.29 4.37
CA ALA A 95 6.09 19.14 5.73
C ALA A 95 4.57 19.33 5.75
N GLU A 96 4.08 20.37 5.09
CA GLU A 96 2.66 20.67 4.93
C GLU A 96 1.95 19.52 4.19
N ALA A 97 2.50 19.07 3.07
CA ALA A 97 1.92 17.98 2.29
C ALA A 97 1.82 16.65 3.09
N LEU A 98 2.78 16.40 3.98
CA LEU A 98 2.81 15.20 4.83
C LEU A 98 2.07 15.37 6.17
N GLY A 99 1.64 16.60 6.51
CA GLY A 99 1.03 16.91 7.81
C GLY A 99 2.00 16.70 8.99
N VAL A 100 3.27 17.02 8.81
CA VAL A 100 4.33 16.87 9.83
C VAL A 100 5.08 18.18 10.05
N SER A 101 5.90 18.27 11.11
CA SER A 101 6.73 19.45 11.33
C SER A 101 7.95 19.47 10.40
N VAL A 102 8.40 20.66 10.01
CA VAL A 102 9.65 20.87 9.25
C VAL A 102 10.86 20.26 9.99
N LYS A 103 10.83 20.31 11.33
CA LYS A 103 11.85 19.70 12.19
C LYS A 103 11.88 18.17 12.06
N ALA A 104 10.74 17.51 11.92
CA ALA A 104 10.67 16.06 11.69
C ALA A 104 11.36 15.68 10.36
N ILE A 105 11.14 16.46 9.30
CA ILE A 105 11.82 16.27 8.02
C ILE A 105 13.33 16.45 8.18
N GLY A 106 13.77 17.49 8.89
CA GLY A 106 15.19 17.70 9.17
C GLY A 106 15.83 16.52 9.90
N HIS A 107 15.15 15.93 10.88
CA HIS A 107 15.64 14.75 11.57
C HIS A 107 15.73 13.52 10.65
N TRP A 108 14.77 13.31 9.76
CA TRP A 108 14.81 12.21 8.77
C TRP A 108 15.98 12.36 7.80
N ILE A 109 16.19 13.57 7.26
CA ILE A 109 17.29 13.87 6.34
C ILE A 109 18.65 13.64 7.01
N SER A 110 18.77 14.05 8.27
CA SER A 110 19.99 13.85 9.06
C SER A 110 20.19 12.42 9.58
N GLY A 111 19.26 11.50 9.31
CA GLY A 111 19.31 10.12 9.78
C GLY A 111 19.06 9.93 11.29
N ARG A 112 18.70 11.00 12.03
CA ARG A 112 18.48 10.95 13.49
C ARG A 112 17.25 10.15 13.89
N ASN A 113 16.24 10.10 13.04
CA ASN A 113 15.05 9.26 13.21
C ASN A 113 14.51 8.81 11.85
N LYS A 114 13.61 7.82 11.86
CA LYS A 114 12.95 7.34 10.64
C LYS A 114 11.47 7.77 10.61
N PRO A 115 10.91 8.07 9.43
CA PRO A 115 9.49 8.36 9.31
C PRO A 115 8.65 7.13 9.68
N SER A 116 7.48 7.37 10.28
CA SER A 116 6.54 6.30 10.60
C SER A 116 5.93 5.68 9.33
N ARG A 117 5.47 4.44 9.42
CA ARG A 117 4.84 3.73 8.29
C ARG A 117 3.66 4.50 7.66
N LYS A 118 2.91 5.26 8.47
CA LYS A 118 1.81 6.11 8.01
C LYS A 118 2.31 7.27 7.15
N VAL A 119 3.40 7.91 7.55
CA VAL A 119 4.05 9.00 6.81
C VAL A 119 4.65 8.48 5.50
N CYS A 120 5.36 7.35 5.52
CA CYS A 120 5.91 6.76 4.29
C CYS A 120 4.81 6.46 3.25
N ARG A 121 3.63 6.01 3.73
CA ARG A 121 2.48 5.75 2.85
C ARG A 121 1.91 7.03 2.24
N LEU A 122 1.81 8.10 3.01
CA LEU A 122 1.36 9.41 2.51
C LEU A 122 2.37 9.97 1.50
N ALA A 123 3.66 9.90 1.81
CA ALA A 123 4.72 10.33 0.91
C ALA A 123 4.69 9.59 -0.43
N TYR A 124 4.47 8.27 -0.41
CA TYR A 124 4.28 7.48 -1.61
C TYR A 124 3.06 7.94 -2.43
N GLN A 125 1.91 8.15 -1.79
CA GLN A 125 0.68 8.62 -2.46
C GLN A 125 0.86 10.00 -3.10
N ILE A 126 1.55 10.91 -2.43
CA ILE A 126 1.85 12.26 -2.95
C ILE A 126 2.79 12.18 -4.15
N ASN A 127 3.86 11.39 -4.06
CA ASN A 127 4.77 11.15 -5.18
C ASN A 127 4.05 10.58 -6.40
N GLN A 128 3.12 9.63 -6.23
CA GLN A 128 2.31 9.10 -7.35
C GLN A 128 1.43 10.19 -7.99
N LYS A 129 0.77 11.03 -7.18
CA LYS A 129 -0.05 12.13 -7.67
C LYS A 129 0.77 13.17 -8.44
N TRP A 130 1.94 13.51 -7.95
CA TRP A 130 2.80 14.51 -8.61
C TRP A 130 3.43 13.98 -9.89
N VAL A 131 3.89 12.73 -9.92
CA VAL A 131 4.38 12.10 -11.15
C VAL A 131 3.29 12.10 -12.23
N ALA A 132 2.04 11.80 -11.87
CA ALA A 132 0.91 11.83 -12.79
C ALA A 132 0.48 13.24 -13.25
N ALA A 133 0.96 14.31 -12.58
CA ALA A 133 0.64 15.69 -12.93
C ALA A 133 1.72 16.36 -13.79
N THR A 134 2.94 15.78 -13.83
CA THR A 134 4.10 16.29 -14.59
C THR A 134 4.44 15.47 -15.84
N GLY A 135 3.67 14.41 -16.14
CA GLY A 135 3.78 13.60 -17.36
C GLY A 135 2.50 13.67 -18.16
#